data_AF-A0A661I9B0-F1
#
_entry.id   AF-A0A661I9B0-F1
#
_cell.length_a   1.000
_cell.length_b   1.000
_cell.length_c   1.000
_cell.angle_alpha   90.00
_cell.angle_beta   90.00
_cell.angle_gamma   90.00
#
_symmetry.space_group_name_H-M   'P 1'
#
loop_
_entity.id
_entity.type
_entity.pdbx_description
1 polymer ?
#
loop_
_entity_poly.entity_id
_entity_poly.type
_entity_poly.pdbx_seq_one_letter_code
_entity_poly.pdbx_strand_id
1 'polypeptide(L)'
;AKARRAEILQDANFYGAMDGSSKFVKGDAVAAIVITLINIIGGFLIGVFQHDMTVSDSASTFTLLTIGDGLVGQIPALIISTATGIMITRSSSDGDNFAEGTINQMTGNAKIMMIVGFIMVLFALVPGLPTAPMGLVGLLFAVLGWSIYKYEKGELSILDVENILGKKSSEQLEKEKNAIKPKKTNEEIAKEEESALEDILKVEMLELTLGYQLIRLADAAQGGDLLERIRSMRRKIASDFGFLMPQVRIRDNLHLQPQQYQILLKGVPIGEGEIMPDKFLAMDSGMATGEIQGEKTKEPAFGLDALWINPEQKEDAIINGYTVVDPATVISTHMSELIKKNAEDLLTRQEVQTLIDKIKTDFPVIIDDVQKVANIGLIQRVLKALLHEKIPLKDMLTILETIADIAEYTKNVDLIAEQVRAKLSRIITQMYAGEDKVIRLLTFDTASEQLMLEKSQEQDGTRNLMLNVGEINALIQATSTKAAELLQKGVSPVVIIVDPQLRRGIAEIFERFSLDVVVLSHAEIDSSATFEVMGSISIEGGN
;
A
#
# COMPACT_ATOMS: atom_id res chain seq x y z
N ALA A 1 34.35 -11.09 21.09
CA ALA A 1 33.67 -12.30 20.58
C ALA A 1 33.03 -12.07 19.21
N LYS A 2 32.09 -11.11 19.04
CA LYS A 2 31.46 -10.83 17.73
C LYS A 2 32.44 -10.40 16.63
N ALA A 3 33.38 -9.48 16.92
CA ALA A 3 34.39 -9.05 15.95
C ALA A 3 35.28 -10.19 15.45
N ARG A 4 35.82 -10.99 16.37
CA ARG A 4 36.64 -12.18 16.03
C ARG A 4 35.86 -13.23 15.22
N ARG A 5 34.55 -13.34 15.44
CA ARG A 5 33.69 -14.26 14.68
C ARG A 5 33.41 -13.76 13.26
N ALA A 6 33.30 -12.44 13.08
CA ALA A 6 33.20 -11.81 11.76
C ALA A 6 34.50 -11.96 10.97
N GLU A 7 35.65 -11.75 11.61
CA GLU A 7 36.98 -11.95 11.03
C GLU A 7 37.18 -13.40 10.53
N ILE A 8 36.84 -14.40 11.36
CA ILE A 8 36.92 -15.82 10.96
C ILE A 8 35.96 -16.16 9.81
N LEU A 9 34.76 -15.55 9.78
CA LEU A 9 33.81 -15.72 8.68
C LEU A 9 34.32 -15.10 7.38
N GLN A 10 34.99 -13.94 7.46
CA GLN A 10 35.59 -13.28 6.31
C GLN A 10 36.74 -14.11 5.73
N ASP A 11 37.61 -14.64 6.58
CA ASP A 11 38.69 -15.55 6.15
C ASP A 11 38.11 -16.81 5.49
N ALA A 12 37.10 -17.43 6.10
CA ALA A 12 36.46 -18.63 5.55
C ALA A 12 35.80 -18.36 4.18
N ASN A 13 35.14 -17.21 4.01
CA ASN A 13 34.55 -16.80 2.75
C ASN A 13 35.61 -16.51 1.67
N PHE A 14 36.71 -15.84 2.05
CA PHE A 14 37.84 -15.57 1.16
C PHE A 14 38.46 -16.86 0.62
N TYR A 15 38.78 -17.81 1.50
CA TYR A 15 39.36 -19.09 1.09
C TYR A 15 38.36 -19.98 0.33
N GLY A 16 37.07 -19.93 0.67
CA GLY A 16 36.02 -20.65 -0.08
C GLY A 16 35.83 -20.13 -1.50
N ALA A 17 35.82 -18.81 -1.70
CA ALA A 17 35.75 -18.18 -3.01
C ALA A 17 37.00 -18.42 -3.86
N MET A 18 38.19 -18.38 -3.22
CA MET A 18 39.47 -18.58 -3.89
C MET A 18 39.68 -20.03 -4.36
N ASP A 19 39.23 -21.03 -3.59
CA ASP A 19 39.25 -22.44 -4.02
C ASP A 19 38.29 -22.71 -5.19
N GLY A 20 37.11 -22.07 -5.17
CA GLY A 20 36.15 -22.11 -6.28
C GLY A 20 36.73 -21.56 -7.57
N SER A 21 37.21 -20.31 -7.56
CA SER A 21 37.77 -19.66 -8.74
C SER A 21 38.99 -20.40 -9.31
N SER A 22 39.85 -20.96 -8.45
CA SER A 22 41.04 -21.70 -8.89
C SER A 22 40.68 -23.01 -9.62
N LYS A 23 39.62 -23.71 -9.18
CA LYS A 23 39.16 -24.95 -9.83
C LYS A 23 38.53 -24.70 -11.21
N PHE A 24 37.76 -23.62 -11.38
CA PHE A 24 37.12 -23.29 -12.66
C PHE A 24 38.13 -22.79 -13.71
N VAL A 25 39.04 -21.88 -13.32
CA VAL A 25 40.05 -21.33 -14.24
C VAL A 25 41.04 -22.40 -14.71
N LYS A 26 41.42 -23.35 -13.84
CA LYS A 26 42.30 -24.47 -14.21
C LYS A 26 41.63 -25.43 -15.19
N GLY A 27 40.32 -25.68 -15.04
CA GLY A 27 39.55 -26.52 -15.97
C GLY A 27 39.42 -25.89 -17.36
N ASP A 28 39.14 -24.59 -17.41
CA ASP A 28 38.98 -23.84 -18.66
C ASP A 28 40.31 -23.73 -19.43
N ALA A 29 41.42 -23.50 -18.73
CA ALA A 29 42.75 -23.48 -19.34
C ALA A 29 43.15 -24.83 -19.95
N VAL A 30 42.84 -25.95 -19.29
CA VAL A 30 43.12 -27.29 -19.82
C VAL A 30 42.23 -27.58 -21.03
N ALA A 31 40.94 -27.25 -20.96
CA ALA A 31 40.01 -27.44 -22.08
C ALA A 31 40.45 -26.62 -23.32
N ALA A 32 40.86 -25.36 -23.13
CA ALA A 32 41.33 -24.50 -24.21
C ALA A 32 42.59 -25.07 -24.90
N ILE A 33 43.55 -25.60 -24.13
CA ILE A 33 44.74 -26.26 -24.70
C ILE A 33 44.36 -27.49 -25.52
N VAL A 34 43.43 -28.31 -25.03
CA VAL A 34 42.94 -29.50 -25.74
C VAL A 34 42.21 -29.12 -27.03
N ILE A 35 41.31 -28.13 -26.97
CA ILE A 35 40.58 -27.63 -28.14
C ILE A 35 41.55 -27.05 -29.18
N THR A 36 42.56 -26.30 -28.73
CA THR A 36 43.60 -25.74 -29.60
C THR A 36 44.35 -26.85 -30.33
N LEU A 37 44.75 -27.92 -29.63
CA LEU A 37 45.41 -29.07 -30.26
C LEU A 37 44.51 -29.77 -31.27
N ILE A 38 43.23 -29.98 -30.93
CA ILE A 38 42.26 -30.62 -31.82
C ILE A 38 42.03 -29.77 -33.07
N ASN A 39 41.86 -28.46 -32.93
CA ASN A 39 41.60 -27.56 -34.05
C ASN A 39 42.82 -27.41 -34.97
N ILE A 40 44.04 -27.38 -34.41
CA ILE A 40 45.26 -27.39 -35.21
C ILE A 40 45.40 -28.69 -35.99
N ILE A 41 45.29 -29.85 -35.32
CA ILE A 41 45.49 -31.15 -35.96
C ILE A 41 44.34 -31.47 -36.93
N GLY A 42 43.10 -31.30 -36.50
CA GLY A 42 41.91 -31.56 -37.29
C GLY A 42 41.78 -30.60 -38.47
N GLY A 43 41.97 -29.30 -38.25
CA GLY A 43 41.97 -28.28 -39.30
C GLY A 43 43.07 -28.54 -40.33
N PHE A 44 44.28 -28.90 -39.87
CA PHE A 44 45.37 -29.29 -40.76
C PHE A 44 45.01 -30.50 -41.64
N LEU A 45 44.47 -31.57 -41.04
CA LEU A 45 44.08 -32.78 -41.77
C LEU A 45 42.95 -32.51 -42.77
N ILE A 46 41.92 -31.75 -42.38
CA ILE A 46 40.82 -31.37 -43.29
C ILE A 46 41.34 -30.49 -44.44
N GLY A 47 42.21 -29.52 -44.14
CA GLY A 47 42.81 -28.65 -45.15
C GLY A 47 43.60 -29.42 -46.21
N VAL A 48 44.38 -30.42 -45.79
CA VAL A 48 45.18 -31.23 -46.72
C VAL A 48 44.33 -32.28 -47.46
N PHE A 49 43.45 -32.99 -46.77
CA PHE A 49 42.74 -34.14 -47.36
C PHE A 49 41.39 -33.82 -48.00
N GLN A 50 40.71 -32.75 -47.60
CA GLN A 50 39.40 -32.37 -48.16
C GLN A 50 39.44 -31.09 -49.00
N HIS A 51 40.40 -30.19 -48.76
CA HIS A 51 40.48 -28.91 -49.47
C HIS A 51 41.70 -28.77 -50.39
N ASP A 52 42.45 -29.87 -50.63
CA ASP A 52 43.64 -29.93 -51.51
C ASP A 52 44.70 -28.84 -51.21
N MET A 53 44.75 -28.34 -49.96
CA MET A 53 45.75 -27.34 -49.58
C MET A 53 47.13 -27.98 -49.43
N THR A 54 48.18 -27.23 -49.76
CA THR A 54 49.54 -27.70 -49.48
C THR A 54 49.74 -27.84 -47.97
N VAL A 55 50.58 -28.79 -47.57
CA VAL A 55 50.89 -29.05 -46.16
C VAL A 55 51.36 -27.78 -45.44
N SER A 56 52.17 -26.95 -46.10
CA SER A 56 52.67 -25.69 -45.52
C SER A 56 51.55 -24.65 -45.33
N ASP A 57 50.69 -24.49 -46.33
CA ASP A 57 49.63 -23.48 -46.29
C ASP A 57 48.52 -23.86 -45.31
N SER A 58 48.16 -25.15 -45.25
CA SER A 58 47.21 -25.67 -44.27
C SER A 58 47.71 -25.48 -42.84
N ALA A 59 48.97 -25.81 -42.56
CA ALA A 59 49.55 -25.68 -41.22
C ALA A 59 49.59 -24.21 -40.76
N SER A 60 50.03 -23.29 -41.61
CA SER A 60 50.09 -21.86 -41.25
C SER A 60 48.70 -21.26 -41.03
N THR A 61 47.75 -21.56 -41.91
CA THR A 61 46.39 -20.99 -41.85
C THR A 61 45.62 -21.47 -40.62
N PHE A 62 45.54 -22.78 -40.40
CA PHE A 62 44.77 -23.33 -39.27
C PHE A 62 45.47 -23.11 -37.93
N THR A 63 46.81 -23.04 -37.88
CA THR A 63 47.52 -22.65 -36.65
C THR A 63 47.25 -21.20 -36.28
N LEU A 64 47.31 -20.28 -37.24
CA LEU A 64 47.06 -18.86 -36.99
C LEU A 64 45.61 -18.61 -36.56
N LEU A 65 44.65 -19.24 -37.24
CA LEU A 65 43.23 -19.16 -36.89
C LEU A 65 42.96 -19.71 -35.49
N THR A 66 43.58 -20.83 -35.13
CA THR A 66 43.35 -21.45 -33.82
C THR A 66 43.98 -20.66 -32.68
N ILE A 67 45.18 -20.10 -32.87
CA ILE A 67 45.79 -19.21 -31.87
C ILE A 67 44.96 -17.93 -31.71
N GLY A 68 44.42 -17.40 -32.82
CA GLY A 68 43.50 -16.27 -32.81
C GLY A 68 42.24 -16.57 -31.99
N ASP A 69 41.61 -17.71 -32.22
CA ASP A 69 40.41 -18.17 -31.48
C ASP A 69 40.71 -18.35 -29.98
N GLY A 70 41.86 -18.93 -29.64
CA GLY A 70 42.31 -19.07 -28.26
C GLY A 70 42.53 -17.72 -27.55
N LEU A 71 43.10 -16.72 -28.23
CA LEU A 71 43.28 -15.37 -27.68
C LEU A 71 41.96 -14.61 -27.54
N VAL A 72 41.04 -14.77 -28.50
CA VAL A 72 39.70 -14.16 -28.47
C VAL A 72 38.85 -14.73 -27.33
N GLY A 73 39.00 -16.02 -27.00
CA GLY A 73 38.32 -16.63 -25.86
C GLY A 73 38.95 -16.27 -24.51
N GLN A 74 40.28 -16.32 -24.39
CA GLN A 74 40.94 -16.23 -23.08
C GLN A 74 41.09 -14.81 -22.53
N ILE A 75 41.32 -13.81 -23.38
CA ILE A 75 41.51 -12.43 -22.90
C ILE A 75 40.25 -11.92 -22.18
N PRO A 76 39.02 -12.06 -22.75
CA PRO A 76 37.80 -11.68 -22.04
C PRO A 76 37.55 -12.52 -20.80
N ALA A 77 37.80 -13.83 -20.85
CA ALA A 77 37.61 -14.73 -19.71
C ALA A 77 38.50 -14.33 -18.52
N LEU A 78 39.76 -13.97 -18.77
CA LEU A 78 40.67 -13.47 -17.75
C LEU A 78 40.18 -12.15 -17.15
N ILE A 79 39.69 -11.22 -17.98
CA ILE A 79 39.13 -9.94 -17.52
C ILE A 79 37.90 -10.16 -16.65
N ILE A 80 36.97 -11.01 -17.07
CA ILE A 80 35.74 -11.34 -16.33
C ILE A 80 36.09 -12.07 -15.03
N SER A 81 37.01 -13.04 -15.06
CA SER A 81 37.47 -13.75 -13.86
C SER A 81 38.12 -12.81 -12.85
N THR A 82 38.95 -11.87 -13.32
CA THR A 82 39.60 -10.89 -12.45
C THR A 82 38.59 -9.91 -11.87
N ALA A 83 37.66 -9.40 -12.68
CA ALA A 83 36.60 -8.51 -12.23
C ALA A 83 35.66 -9.18 -11.22
N THR A 84 35.30 -10.45 -11.48
CA THR A 84 34.47 -11.26 -10.58
C THR A 84 35.20 -11.57 -9.27
N GLY A 85 36.52 -11.85 -9.33
CA GLY A 85 37.36 -12.03 -8.14
C GLY A 85 37.44 -10.77 -7.29
N ILE A 86 37.56 -9.59 -7.90
CA ILE A 86 37.53 -8.28 -7.22
C ILE A 86 36.14 -8.03 -6.60
N MET A 87 35.06 -8.41 -7.29
CA MET A 87 33.68 -8.24 -6.81
C MET A 87 33.38 -9.17 -5.61
N ILE A 88 33.80 -10.44 -5.69
CA ILE A 88 33.52 -11.46 -4.65
C ILE A 88 34.36 -11.25 -3.39
N THR A 89 35.62 -10.83 -3.52
CA THR A 89 36.49 -10.61 -2.35
C THR A 89 36.07 -9.41 -1.49
N ARG A 90 35.11 -8.60 -1.95
CA ARG A 90 34.67 -7.39 -1.27
C ARG A 90 33.20 -7.39 -0.81
N SER A 91 32.41 -8.43 -1.10
CA SER A 91 30.98 -8.51 -0.69
C SER A 91 30.76 -8.76 0.81
N SER A 92 31.80 -8.66 1.65
CA SER A 92 31.74 -8.91 3.09
C SER A 92 32.10 -7.68 3.96
N SER A 93 32.27 -6.48 3.39
CA SER A 93 32.43 -5.24 4.17
C SER A 93 31.90 -4.02 3.40
N ASP A 94 30.80 -3.46 3.90
CA ASP A 94 30.10 -2.22 3.51
C ASP A 94 29.62 -2.10 2.06
N GLY A 95 28.29 -2.01 1.92
CA GLY A 95 27.57 -1.86 0.66
C GLY A 95 27.87 -0.52 -0.03
N ASP A 96 28.21 -0.63 -1.31
CA ASP A 96 28.12 0.37 -2.37
C ASP A 96 28.90 1.70 -2.23
N ASN A 97 30.12 1.71 -2.78
CA ASN A 97 30.51 2.51 -3.98
C ASN A 97 32.03 2.47 -4.18
N PHE A 98 32.59 1.29 -4.45
CA PHE A 98 34.02 1.17 -4.77
C PHE A 98 34.38 1.89 -6.08
N ALA A 99 33.51 1.86 -7.09
CA ALA A 99 33.74 2.54 -8.36
C ALA A 99 33.89 4.06 -8.15
N GLU A 100 32.95 4.67 -7.42
CA GLU A 100 32.98 6.10 -7.12
C GLU A 100 34.12 6.46 -6.15
N GLY A 101 34.36 5.65 -5.13
CA GLY A 101 35.48 5.83 -4.19
C GLY A 101 36.86 5.69 -4.84
N THR A 102 37.00 4.77 -5.81
CA THR A 102 38.27 4.54 -6.53
C THR A 102 38.49 5.60 -7.58
N ILE A 103 37.45 6.02 -8.30
CA ILE A 103 37.50 7.18 -9.19
C ILE A 103 37.87 8.42 -8.38
N ASN A 104 37.24 8.66 -7.22
CA ASN A 104 37.56 9.80 -6.37
C ASN A 104 38.97 9.72 -5.75
N GLN A 105 39.46 8.53 -5.40
CA GLN A 105 40.84 8.35 -4.90
C GLN A 105 41.90 8.48 -6.00
N MET A 106 41.64 7.96 -7.21
CA MET A 106 42.54 8.10 -8.36
C MET A 106 42.57 9.54 -8.88
N THR A 107 41.41 10.22 -8.86
CA THR A 107 41.27 11.59 -9.36
C THR A 107 41.69 12.62 -8.30
N GLY A 108 41.59 12.29 -7.02
CA GLY A 108 41.96 13.18 -5.91
C GLY A 108 43.45 13.17 -5.54
N ASN A 109 44.24 12.21 -6.02
CA ASN A 109 45.67 12.14 -5.69
C ASN A 109 46.52 12.82 -6.77
N ALA A 110 46.94 14.05 -6.51
CA ALA A 110 47.76 14.86 -7.40
C ALA A 110 49.02 14.13 -7.91
N LYS A 111 49.64 13.28 -7.07
CA LYS A 111 50.86 12.55 -7.42
C LYS A 111 50.60 11.48 -8.49
N ILE A 112 49.46 10.78 -8.42
CA ILE A 112 49.10 9.74 -9.38
C ILE A 112 48.81 10.38 -10.75
N MET A 113 48.04 11.46 -10.77
CA MET A 113 47.72 12.20 -12.00
C MET A 113 48.96 12.74 -12.72
N MET A 114 49.93 13.29 -11.96
CA MET A 114 51.18 13.77 -12.55
C MET A 114 52.04 12.63 -13.12
N ILE A 115 52.10 11.48 -12.44
CA ILE A 115 52.84 10.30 -12.94
C ILE A 115 52.22 9.78 -14.24
N VAL A 116 50.89 9.62 -14.27
CA VAL A 116 50.18 9.15 -15.47
C VAL A 116 50.33 10.14 -16.62
N GLY A 117 50.17 11.44 -16.35
CA GLY A 117 50.38 12.49 -17.35
C GLY A 117 51.79 12.47 -17.94
N PHE A 118 52.81 12.31 -17.09
CA PHE A 118 54.21 12.22 -17.52
C PHE A 118 54.48 10.99 -18.41
N ILE A 119 53.97 9.81 -18.03
CA ILE A 119 54.12 8.58 -18.81
C ILE A 119 53.43 8.70 -20.17
N MET A 120 52.24 9.32 -20.23
CA MET A 120 51.53 9.54 -21.50
C MET A 120 52.29 10.47 -22.45
N VAL A 121 52.95 11.50 -21.92
CA VAL A 121 53.84 12.37 -22.71
C VAL A 121 55.07 11.61 -23.20
N LEU A 122 55.64 10.70 -22.39
CA LEU A 122 56.73 9.83 -22.84
C LEU A 122 56.30 8.89 -23.97
N PHE A 123 55.10 8.29 -23.90
CA PHE A 123 54.59 7.45 -24.98
C PHE A 123 54.27 8.23 -26.25
N ALA A 124 53.91 9.50 -26.14
CA ALA A 124 53.77 10.38 -27.30
C ALA A 124 55.08 10.59 -28.09
N LEU A 125 56.24 10.29 -27.50
CA LEU A 125 57.56 10.40 -28.15
C LEU A 125 57.99 9.11 -28.85
N VAL A 126 57.28 7.99 -28.66
CA VAL A 126 57.62 6.70 -29.29
C VAL A 126 57.07 6.65 -30.73
N PRO A 127 57.90 6.40 -31.76
CA PRO A 127 57.45 6.34 -33.15
C PRO A 127 56.48 5.17 -33.36
N GLY A 128 55.30 5.44 -33.94
CA GLY A 128 54.26 4.44 -34.23
C GLY A 128 52.98 4.59 -33.40
N LEU A 129 53.00 5.40 -32.33
CA LEU A 129 51.81 5.73 -31.54
C LEU A 129 51.22 7.11 -31.95
N PRO A 130 49.90 7.34 -31.72
CA PRO A 130 49.26 8.63 -32.01
C PRO A 130 49.83 9.73 -31.09
N THR A 131 50.83 10.45 -31.60
CA THR A 131 51.61 11.43 -30.81
C THR A 131 50.75 12.59 -30.31
N ALA A 132 49.88 13.14 -31.16
CA ALA A 132 49.03 14.27 -30.81
C ALA A 132 47.96 13.93 -29.75
N PRO A 133 47.17 12.84 -29.86
CA PRO A 133 46.21 12.46 -28.81
C PRO A 133 46.87 12.15 -27.46
N MET A 134 47.96 11.38 -27.45
CA MET A 134 48.63 11.01 -26.19
C MET A 134 49.30 12.21 -25.53
N GLY A 135 49.92 13.10 -26.30
CA GLY A 135 50.51 14.33 -25.79
C GLY A 135 49.48 15.27 -25.15
N LEU A 136 48.31 15.42 -25.79
CA LEU A 136 47.22 16.25 -25.27
C LEU A 136 46.66 15.70 -23.96
N VAL A 137 46.34 14.41 -23.92
CA VAL A 137 45.81 13.75 -22.72
C VAL A 137 46.84 13.78 -21.59
N GLY A 138 48.12 13.52 -21.89
CA GLY A 138 49.20 13.59 -20.92
C GLY A 138 49.37 14.98 -20.30
N LEU A 139 49.31 16.04 -21.11
CA LEU A 139 49.33 17.43 -20.62
C LEU A 139 48.13 17.76 -19.74
N LEU A 140 46.94 17.28 -20.12
CA LEU A 140 45.70 17.53 -19.37
C LEU A 140 45.77 16.90 -17.97
N PHE A 141 46.20 15.65 -17.86
CA PHE A 141 46.40 14.99 -16.56
C PHE A 141 47.52 15.63 -15.72
N ALA A 142 48.59 16.12 -16.34
CA ALA A 142 49.64 16.84 -15.64
C ALA A 142 49.14 18.19 -15.08
N VAL A 143 48.33 18.93 -15.84
CA VAL A 143 47.73 20.21 -15.41
C VAL A 143 46.70 20.00 -14.30
N LEU A 144 45.84 18.98 -14.42
CA LEU A 144 44.88 18.63 -13.37
C LEU A 144 45.59 18.22 -12.07
N GLY A 145 46.60 17.34 -12.17
CA GLY A 145 47.41 16.94 -11.03
C GLY A 145 48.13 18.13 -10.36
N TRP A 146 48.65 19.08 -11.15
CA TRP A 146 49.27 20.30 -10.63
C TRP A 146 48.27 21.25 -9.98
N SER A 147 47.07 21.38 -10.54
CA SER A 147 45.98 22.20 -9.98
C SER A 147 45.51 21.66 -8.63
N ILE A 148 45.34 20.34 -8.53
CA ILE A 148 44.98 19.65 -7.27
C ILE A 148 46.10 19.81 -6.23
N TYR A 149 47.38 19.66 -6.64
CA TYR A 149 48.52 19.88 -5.75
C TYR A 149 48.58 21.31 -5.18
N LYS A 150 48.23 22.31 -5.98
CA LYS A 150 48.18 23.72 -5.54
C LYS A 150 46.96 24.04 -4.69
N TYR A 151 45.82 23.39 -4.95
CA TYR A 151 44.61 23.53 -4.15
C TYR A 151 44.81 22.97 -2.73
N GLU A 152 45.47 21.80 -2.60
CA GLU A 152 45.82 21.22 -1.29
C GLU A 152 46.82 22.07 -0.49
N LYS A 153 47.66 22.86 -1.18
CA LYS A 153 48.60 23.80 -0.55
C LYS A 153 48.04 25.20 -0.27
N GLY A 154 46.78 25.47 -0.63
CA GLY A 154 46.08 26.73 -0.33
C GLY A 154 46.56 27.96 -1.09
N GLU A 155 47.29 27.79 -2.21
CA GLU A 155 47.93 28.89 -2.94
C GLU A 155 47.21 29.30 -4.25
N LEU A 156 46.02 28.76 -4.54
CA LEU A 156 45.28 29.10 -5.77
C LEU A 156 43.84 29.56 -5.48
N SER A 157 43.67 30.88 -5.37
CA SER A 157 42.37 31.55 -5.54
C SER A 157 42.21 31.86 -7.03
N ILE A 158 41.25 31.21 -7.68
CA ILE A 158 40.95 31.42 -9.09
C ILE A 158 39.87 32.49 -9.20
N LEU A 159 40.34 33.72 -9.41
CA LEU A 159 39.81 34.72 -10.34
C LEU A 159 38.27 34.92 -10.37
N ASP A 160 37.85 35.94 -9.63
CA ASP A 160 37.02 37.06 -10.12
C ASP A 160 35.82 36.72 -11.03
N VAL A 161 34.79 36.09 -10.48
CA VAL A 161 33.40 36.22 -11.01
C VAL A 161 32.47 36.89 -9.98
N GLU A 162 32.94 37.12 -8.75
CA GLU A 162 32.12 37.62 -7.65
C GLU A 162 31.99 39.16 -7.61
N ASN A 163 32.70 39.88 -8.49
CA ASN A 163 32.73 41.35 -8.51
C ASN A 163 31.59 42.03 -9.32
N ILE A 164 30.57 41.30 -9.79
CA ILE A 164 29.42 41.91 -10.50
C ILE A 164 28.16 42.08 -9.64
N LEU A 165 28.04 41.46 -8.45
CA LEU A 165 26.81 41.59 -7.65
C LEU A 165 27.10 41.84 -6.16
N GLY A 166 27.27 43.13 -5.84
CA GLY A 166 26.55 43.74 -4.72
C GLY A 166 27.09 43.50 -3.32
N LYS A 167 27.90 44.46 -2.84
CA LYS A 167 28.05 44.83 -1.43
C LYS A 167 26.71 44.83 -0.68
N LYS A 168 26.60 44.05 0.39
CA LYS A 168 25.87 44.48 1.60
C LYS A 168 26.52 43.90 2.87
N SER A 169 27.10 44.85 3.61
CA SER A 169 27.38 44.95 5.05
C SER A 169 27.49 43.69 5.91
N SER A 170 28.68 43.56 6.47
CA SER A 170 29.26 42.48 7.26
C SER A 170 28.79 42.37 8.71
N GLU A 171 27.56 42.75 9.05
CA GLU A 171 27.09 42.77 10.46
C GLU A 171 25.86 41.92 10.77
N GLN A 172 25.29 41.21 9.77
CA GLN A 172 24.22 40.23 10.01
C GLN A 172 24.65 38.75 9.85
N LEU A 173 25.89 38.48 9.45
CA LEU A 173 26.38 37.12 9.23
C LEU A 173 27.09 36.48 10.44
N GLU A 174 27.38 37.23 11.50
CA GLU A 174 28.02 36.67 12.70
C GLU A 174 27.03 36.03 13.69
N LYS A 175 25.72 36.30 13.57
CA LYS A 175 24.69 35.59 14.36
C LYS A 175 24.11 34.35 13.69
N GLU A 176 24.41 34.09 12.42
CA GLU A 176 24.00 32.85 11.73
C GLU A 176 25.11 31.80 11.61
N LYS A 177 26.37 32.12 11.96
CA LYS A 177 27.50 31.17 11.85
C LYS A 177 27.76 30.29 13.07
N ASN A 178 27.00 30.44 14.16
CA ASN A 178 27.08 29.58 15.36
C ASN A 178 25.84 28.69 15.58
N ALA A 179 25.14 28.32 14.51
CA ALA A 179 24.29 27.13 14.50
C ALA A 179 24.85 26.14 13.45
N ILE A 180 25.97 25.50 13.80
CA ILE A 180 26.44 24.32 13.08
C ILE A 180 25.36 23.25 13.29
N LYS A 181 24.42 23.13 12.35
CA LYS A 181 23.72 21.86 12.14
C LYS A 181 24.81 20.85 11.75
N PRO A 182 24.94 19.70 12.44
CA PRO A 182 25.91 18.69 12.04
C PRO A 182 25.67 18.31 10.57
N LYS A 183 26.72 18.33 9.74
CA LYS A 183 26.68 17.75 8.40
C LYS A 183 26.43 16.26 8.58
N LYS A 184 25.25 15.80 8.14
CA LYS A 184 24.87 14.40 8.22
C LYS A 184 25.90 13.54 7.49
N THR A 185 26.41 12.50 8.14
CA THR A 185 27.32 11.51 7.54
C THR A 185 26.63 10.79 6.37
N ASN A 186 27.39 10.24 5.41
CA ASN A 186 26.79 9.43 4.33
C ASN A 186 25.96 8.24 4.88
N GLU A 187 26.25 7.74 6.09
CA GLU A 187 25.42 6.77 6.80
C GLU A 187 24.06 7.33 7.27
N GLU A 188 23.97 8.62 7.60
CA GLU A 188 22.71 9.28 7.95
C GLU A 188 21.90 9.62 6.69
N ILE A 189 22.56 9.92 5.56
CA ILE A 189 21.91 10.12 4.26
C ILE A 189 21.39 8.79 3.70
N ALA A 190 22.19 7.72 3.76
CA ALA A 190 21.77 6.38 3.37
C ALA A 190 20.64 5.86 4.27
N LYS A 191 20.69 6.11 5.59
CA LYS A 191 19.57 5.81 6.49
C LYS A 191 18.34 6.66 6.18
N GLU A 192 18.51 7.90 5.74
CA GLU A 192 17.39 8.76 5.31
C GLU A 192 16.78 8.28 4.00
N GLU A 193 17.59 7.87 3.01
CA GLU A 193 17.13 7.29 1.75
C GLU A 193 16.49 5.91 1.96
N GLU A 194 17.10 5.05 2.78
CA GLU A 194 16.54 3.75 3.16
C GLU A 194 15.24 3.94 3.97
N SER A 195 15.19 4.91 4.89
CA SER A 195 13.93 5.26 5.58
C SER A 195 12.88 5.85 4.65
N ALA A 196 13.27 6.60 3.61
CA ALA A 196 12.37 7.15 2.61
C ALA A 196 11.83 6.05 1.68
N LEU A 197 12.67 5.08 1.29
CA LEU A 197 12.27 3.89 0.56
C LEU A 197 11.35 2.99 1.40
N GLU A 198 11.68 2.78 2.68
CA GLU A 198 10.82 2.09 3.64
C GLU A 198 9.49 2.80 3.84
N ASP A 199 9.47 4.14 3.88
CA ASP A 199 8.25 4.95 3.98
C ASP A 199 7.43 4.94 2.69
N ILE A 200 8.05 4.80 1.52
CA ILE A 200 7.35 4.61 0.24
C ILE A 200 6.74 3.20 0.15
N LEU A 201 7.43 2.19 0.69
CA LEU A 201 6.98 0.80 0.68
C LEU A 201 5.95 0.48 1.77
N LYS A 202 5.78 1.36 2.77
CA LYS A 202 4.71 1.23 3.77
C LYS A 202 3.36 1.45 3.11
N VAL A 203 2.57 0.38 3.08
CA VAL A 203 1.17 0.45 2.67
C VAL A 203 0.40 1.21 3.74
N GLU A 204 0.06 2.45 3.46
CA GLU A 204 -0.82 3.26 4.29
C GLU A 204 -2.25 2.71 4.18
N MET A 205 -2.84 2.36 5.31
CA MET A 205 -4.17 1.74 5.33
C MET A 205 -5.25 2.73 4.90
N LEU A 206 -5.23 3.97 5.40
CA LEU A 206 -6.23 4.98 5.06
C LEU A 206 -5.57 6.34 4.83
N GLU A 207 -5.85 6.93 3.66
CA GLU A 207 -5.29 8.20 3.25
C GLU A 207 -6.39 9.17 2.78
N LEU A 208 -6.28 10.44 3.17
CA LEU A 208 -7.08 11.54 2.67
C LEU A 208 -6.15 12.46 1.88
N THR A 209 -6.34 12.50 0.57
CA THR A 209 -5.63 13.42 -0.31
C THR A 209 -6.48 14.66 -0.57
N LEU A 210 -5.86 15.83 -0.48
CA LEU A 210 -6.52 17.12 -0.61
C LEU A 210 -5.93 17.92 -1.78
N GLY A 211 -6.81 18.52 -2.59
CA GLY A 211 -6.43 19.59 -3.50
C GLY A 211 -5.96 20.83 -2.73
N TYR A 212 -5.17 21.68 -3.38
CA TYR A 212 -4.45 22.75 -2.68
C TYR A 212 -5.36 23.77 -1.96
N GLN A 213 -6.61 23.99 -2.42
CA GLN A 213 -7.53 24.93 -1.76
C GLN A 213 -8.18 24.34 -0.51
N LEU A 214 -8.11 23.02 -0.31
CA LEU A 214 -8.66 22.34 0.86
C LEU A 214 -7.63 22.19 1.99
N ILE A 215 -6.34 22.46 1.73
CA ILE A 215 -5.27 22.37 2.74
C ILE A 215 -5.56 23.27 3.94
N ARG A 216 -6.14 24.46 3.72
CA ARG A 216 -6.56 25.38 4.79
C ARG A 216 -7.57 24.78 5.76
N LEU A 217 -8.38 23.79 5.34
CA LEU A 217 -9.31 23.09 6.23
C LEU A 217 -8.56 22.17 7.21
N ALA A 218 -7.37 21.70 6.85
CA ALA A 218 -6.52 20.86 7.68
C ALA A 218 -5.52 21.65 8.54
N ASP A 219 -5.20 22.89 8.17
CA ASP A 219 -4.24 23.74 8.90
C ASP A 219 -4.89 24.47 10.08
N ALA A 220 -4.57 24.03 11.30
CA ALA A 220 -5.06 24.65 12.52
C ALA A 220 -4.63 26.12 12.68
N ALA A 221 -3.49 26.53 12.10
CA ALA A 221 -3.05 27.93 12.14
C ALA A 221 -3.93 28.85 11.29
N GLN A 222 -4.62 28.28 10.28
CA GLN A 222 -5.58 28.98 9.42
C GLN A 222 -7.03 28.84 9.91
N GLY A 223 -7.24 28.28 11.11
CA GLY A 223 -8.57 28.03 11.66
C GLY A 223 -9.26 26.77 11.11
N GLY A 224 -8.53 25.89 10.41
CA GLY A 224 -9.03 24.61 9.96
C GLY A 224 -9.21 23.61 11.11
N ASP A 225 -10.34 22.88 11.11
CA ASP A 225 -10.71 21.92 12.16
C ASP A 225 -10.82 20.47 11.66
N LEU A 226 -10.48 20.19 10.39
CA LEU A 226 -10.64 18.87 9.76
C LEU A 226 -9.89 17.77 10.52
N LEU A 227 -8.68 18.06 11.02
CA LEU A 227 -7.89 17.13 11.84
C LEU A 227 -8.61 16.74 13.14
N GLU A 228 -9.27 17.70 13.78
CA GLU A 228 -10.04 17.45 15.01
C GLU A 228 -11.31 16.64 14.71
N ARG A 229 -12.00 16.95 13.60
CA ARG A 229 -13.17 16.19 13.13
C ARG A 229 -12.81 14.74 12.83
N ILE A 230 -11.69 14.48 12.14
CA ILE A 230 -11.21 13.11 11.87
C ILE A 230 -10.91 12.36 13.18
N ARG A 231 -10.30 13.02 14.18
CA ARG A 231 -10.06 12.40 15.50
C ARG A 231 -11.36 12.07 16.22
N SER A 232 -12.34 12.97 16.17
CA SER A 232 -13.66 12.75 16.79
C SER A 232 -14.45 11.66 16.07
N MET A 233 -14.42 11.62 14.74
CA MET A 233 -14.97 10.54 13.92
C MET A 233 -14.34 9.20 14.30
N ARG A 234 -13.01 9.12 14.42
CA ARG A 234 -12.30 7.90 14.85
C ARG A 234 -12.76 7.40 16.22
N ARG A 235 -12.95 8.32 17.19
CA ARG A 235 -13.51 7.98 18.52
C ARG A 235 -14.95 7.47 18.41
N LYS A 236 -15.76 8.12 17.59
CA LYS A 236 -17.17 7.74 17.36
C LYS A 236 -17.26 6.35 16.73
N ILE A 237 -16.50 6.06 15.68
CA ILE A 237 -16.45 4.72 15.06
C ILE A 237 -16.02 3.65 16.08
N ALA A 238 -15.00 3.93 16.89
CA ALA A 238 -14.56 3.01 17.93
C ALA A 238 -15.65 2.74 19.00
N SER A 239 -16.42 3.77 19.36
CA SER A 239 -17.53 3.66 20.31
C SER A 239 -18.73 2.92 19.72
N ASP A 240 -19.10 3.25 18.48
CA ASP A 240 -20.32 2.74 17.84
C ASP A 240 -20.15 1.30 17.32
N PHE A 241 -18.98 0.99 16.75
CA PHE A 241 -18.69 -0.30 16.10
C PHE A 241 -17.68 -1.17 16.86
N GLY A 242 -17.01 -0.68 17.89
CA GLY A 242 -16.14 -1.50 18.75
C GLY A 242 -14.79 -1.91 18.16
N PHE A 243 -14.36 -1.36 17.00
CA PHE A 243 -13.03 -1.59 16.45
C PHE A 243 -12.21 -0.30 16.33
N LEU A 244 -10.90 -0.43 16.47
CA LEU A 244 -9.97 0.68 16.33
C LEU A 244 -9.55 0.79 14.86
N MET A 245 -10.05 1.81 14.16
CA MET A 245 -9.56 2.09 12.81
C MET A 245 -8.09 2.59 12.84
N PRO A 246 -7.31 2.29 11.80
CA PRO A 246 -5.97 2.85 11.59
C PRO A 246 -5.95 4.38 11.63
N GLN A 247 -4.76 4.96 11.81
CA GLN A 247 -4.61 6.40 11.67
C GLN A 247 -4.83 6.82 10.22
N VAL A 248 -5.38 8.01 10.04
CA VAL A 248 -5.66 8.59 8.74
C VAL A 248 -4.51 9.50 8.38
N ARG A 249 -3.80 9.19 7.30
CA ARG A 249 -2.77 10.08 6.80
C ARG A 249 -3.40 11.13 5.89
N ILE A 250 -3.09 12.40 6.11
CA ILE A 250 -3.53 13.50 5.23
C ILE A 250 -2.33 13.90 4.37
N ARG A 251 -2.53 13.94 3.06
CA ARG A 251 -1.53 14.41 2.09
C ARG A 251 -2.13 15.44 1.15
N ASP A 252 -1.33 16.36 0.67
CA ASP A 252 -1.69 17.17 -0.48
C ASP A 252 -1.41 16.39 -1.77
N ASN A 253 -2.24 16.61 -2.79
CA ASN A 253 -2.02 16.06 -4.12
C ASN A 253 -2.24 17.14 -5.17
N LEU A 254 -1.15 17.59 -5.78
CA LEU A 254 -1.15 18.64 -6.81
C LEU A 254 -1.77 18.19 -8.13
N HIS A 255 -2.00 16.89 -8.33
CA HIS A 255 -2.68 16.37 -9.51
C HIS A 255 -4.22 16.40 -9.39
N LEU A 256 -4.75 16.60 -8.19
CA LEU A 256 -6.19 16.77 -7.98
C LEU A 256 -6.64 18.18 -8.38
N GLN A 257 -7.93 18.32 -8.70
CA GLN A 257 -8.52 19.64 -8.86
C GLN A 257 -8.44 20.44 -7.53
N PRO A 258 -8.37 21.78 -7.59
CA PRO A 258 -8.14 22.63 -6.42
C PRO A 258 -9.07 22.34 -5.23
N GLN A 259 -10.35 22.07 -5.55
CA GLN A 259 -11.47 21.87 -4.63
C GLN A 259 -11.81 20.39 -4.41
N GLN A 260 -11.03 19.47 -4.97
CA GLN A 260 -11.30 18.04 -4.91
C GLN A 260 -10.54 17.40 -3.75
N TYR A 261 -11.14 16.40 -3.13
CA TYR A 261 -10.48 15.48 -2.22
C TYR A 261 -10.72 14.04 -2.66
N GLN A 262 -9.83 13.15 -2.26
CA GLN A 262 -9.95 11.72 -2.52
C GLN A 262 -9.51 10.92 -1.30
N ILE A 263 -10.28 9.88 -0.99
CA ILE A 263 -10.05 8.97 0.13
C ILE A 263 -9.56 7.65 -0.43
N LEU A 264 -8.41 7.19 0.03
CA LEU A 264 -7.77 5.97 -0.43
C LEU A 264 -7.68 4.94 0.71
N LEU A 265 -7.90 3.69 0.35
CA LEU A 265 -7.73 2.51 1.20
C LEU A 265 -6.66 1.64 0.58
N LYS A 266 -5.55 1.41 1.30
CA LYS A 266 -4.38 0.66 0.79
C LYS A 266 -3.89 1.17 -0.57
N GLY A 267 -3.91 2.49 -0.76
CA GLY A 267 -3.49 3.17 -1.99
C GLY A 267 -4.51 3.14 -3.15
N VAL A 268 -5.71 2.57 -2.96
CA VAL A 268 -6.77 2.54 -3.98
C VAL A 268 -7.87 3.53 -3.59
N PRO A 269 -8.33 4.41 -4.51
CA PRO A 269 -9.40 5.35 -4.21
C PRO A 269 -10.73 4.61 -3.96
N ILE A 270 -11.35 4.90 -2.81
CA ILE A 270 -12.65 4.34 -2.42
C ILE A 270 -13.78 5.39 -2.44
N GLY A 271 -13.42 6.67 -2.54
CA GLY A 271 -14.36 7.75 -2.73
C GLY A 271 -13.66 9.08 -3.00
N GLU A 272 -14.37 9.98 -3.66
CA GLU A 272 -13.90 11.31 -4.01
C GLU A 272 -15.06 12.31 -3.92
N GLY A 273 -14.73 13.59 -3.83
CA GLY A 273 -15.74 14.64 -3.83
C GLY A 273 -15.14 16.02 -4.08
N GLU A 274 -16.02 16.96 -4.39
CA GLU A 274 -15.66 18.37 -4.57
C GLU A 274 -16.29 19.22 -3.46
N ILE A 275 -15.51 20.13 -2.90
CA ILE A 275 -15.88 20.94 -1.75
C ILE A 275 -15.53 22.40 -2.00
N MET A 276 -16.49 23.28 -1.71
CA MET A 276 -16.26 24.72 -1.71
C MET A 276 -15.87 25.18 -0.30
N PRO A 277 -14.57 25.40 -0.02
CA PRO A 277 -14.07 25.67 1.34
C PRO A 277 -14.61 26.97 1.97
N ASP A 278 -15.07 27.92 1.15
CA ASP A 278 -15.57 29.23 1.60
C ASP A 278 -17.11 29.30 1.68
N LYS A 279 -17.80 28.18 1.45
CA LYS A 279 -19.28 28.08 1.46
C LYS A 279 -19.77 27.05 2.48
N PHE A 280 -21.08 26.99 2.67
CA PHE A 280 -21.75 25.95 3.46
C PHE A 280 -22.62 25.08 2.57
N LEU A 281 -22.79 23.81 2.94
CA LEU A 281 -23.69 22.89 2.25
C LEU A 281 -25.03 22.87 2.98
N ALA A 282 -26.10 23.21 2.28
CA ALA A 282 -27.47 23.17 2.78
C ALA A 282 -28.22 21.97 2.17
N MET A 283 -28.85 21.16 3.02
CA MET A 283 -29.58 19.95 2.63
C MET A 283 -31.02 20.04 3.13
N ASP A 284 -31.96 19.65 2.29
CA ASP A 284 -33.36 19.51 2.70
C ASP A 284 -33.58 18.14 3.33
N SER A 285 -34.08 18.13 4.56
CA SER A 285 -34.44 16.92 5.31
C SER A 285 -35.92 16.54 5.15
N GLY A 286 -36.64 17.18 4.21
CA GLY A 286 -38.09 17.07 4.05
C GLY A 286 -38.89 18.07 4.91
N MET A 287 -38.18 18.97 5.60
CA MET A 287 -38.76 20.00 6.46
C MET A 287 -38.58 21.42 5.88
N ALA A 288 -37.92 21.56 4.72
CA ALA A 288 -37.74 22.86 4.12
C ALA A 288 -39.08 23.47 3.66
N THR A 289 -39.29 24.74 3.95
CA THR A 289 -40.54 25.47 3.66
C THR A 289 -40.40 26.52 2.57
N GLY A 290 -39.18 26.79 2.10
CA GLY A 290 -38.89 27.74 1.01
C GLY A 290 -37.62 27.37 0.28
N GLU A 291 -37.45 27.84 -0.96
CA GLU A 291 -36.22 27.64 -1.74
C GLU A 291 -35.18 28.71 -1.43
N ILE A 292 -33.94 28.29 -1.15
CA ILE A 292 -32.79 29.18 -1.01
C ILE A 292 -31.97 29.21 -2.31
N GLN A 293 -31.40 30.37 -2.63
CA GLN A 293 -30.49 30.48 -3.77
C GLN A 293 -29.12 29.92 -3.43
N GLY A 294 -28.64 28.98 -4.24
CA GLY A 294 -27.33 28.36 -4.08
C GLY A 294 -26.95 27.56 -5.32
N GLU A 295 -25.72 27.07 -5.33
CA GLU A 295 -25.21 26.23 -6.42
C GLU A 295 -25.57 24.76 -6.15
N LYS A 296 -26.33 24.16 -7.08
CA LYS A 296 -26.83 22.80 -6.94
C LYS A 296 -25.69 21.78 -6.99
N THR A 297 -25.71 20.86 -6.04
CA THR A 297 -24.76 19.77 -5.95
C THR A 297 -25.42 18.52 -5.34
N LYS A 298 -24.65 17.45 -5.23
CA LYS A 298 -25.04 16.24 -4.52
C LYS A 298 -24.13 16.05 -3.32
N GLU A 299 -24.72 15.77 -2.17
CA GLU A 299 -23.95 15.43 -0.97
C GLU A 299 -23.25 14.07 -1.18
N PRO A 300 -21.95 13.95 -0.88
CA PRO A 300 -21.16 12.79 -1.28
C PRO A 300 -21.39 11.51 -0.46
N ALA A 301 -21.87 11.58 0.78
CA ALA A 301 -22.08 10.40 1.63
C ALA A 301 -23.36 9.62 1.30
N PHE A 302 -24.47 10.30 1.03
CA PHE A 302 -25.80 9.73 0.85
C PHE A 302 -26.42 10.05 -0.53
N GLY A 303 -25.81 10.95 -1.31
CA GLY A 303 -26.31 11.31 -2.65
C GLY A 303 -27.54 12.23 -2.63
N LEU A 304 -27.79 12.90 -1.50
CA LEU A 304 -28.93 13.81 -1.34
C LEU A 304 -28.74 15.09 -2.17
N ASP A 305 -29.85 15.67 -2.62
CA ASP A 305 -29.84 17.00 -3.24
C ASP A 305 -29.43 18.07 -2.24
N ALA A 306 -28.44 18.88 -2.61
CA ALA A 306 -27.87 19.89 -1.75
C ALA A 306 -27.51 21.16 -2.52
N LEU A 307 -27.33 22.25 -1.77
CA LEU A 307 -27.01 23.58 -2.30
C LEU A 307 -25.79 24.14 -1.58
N TRP A 308 -24.79 24.57 -2.34
CA TRP A 308 -23.71 25.40 -1.80
C TRP A 308 -24.20 26.84 -1.64
N ILE A 309 -24.22 27.32 -0.41
CA ILE A 309 -24.68 28.66 -0.03
C ILE A 309 -23.54 29.48 0.58
N ASN A 310 -23.63 30.80 0.45
CA ASN A 310 -22.63 31.68 1.05
C ASN A 310 -22.88 31.82 2.57
N PRO A 311 -21.84 32.17 3.37
CA PRO A 311 -21.97 32.33 4.82
C PRO A 311 -23.10 33.26 5.25
N GLU A 312 -23.41 34.30 4.49
CA GLU A 312 -24.46 35.27 4.79
C GLU A 312 -25.87 34.66 4.74
N GLN A 313 -26.05 33.59 3.97
CA GLN A 313 -27.35 32.92 3.78
C GLN A 313 -27.59 31.79 4.80
N LYS A 314 -26.62 31.53 5.69
CA LYS A 314 -26.66 30.42 6.64
C LYS A 314 -27.86 30.52 7.59
N GLU A 315 -28.09 31.69 8.19
CA GLU A 315 -29.18 31.89 9.15
C GLU A 315 -30.54 31.73 8.47
N ASP A 316 -30.71 32.30 7.27
CA ASP A 316 -31.93 32.17 6.47
C ASP A 316 -32.21 30.71 6.07
N ALA A 317 -31.18 29.96 5.69
CA ALA A 317 -31.33 28.53 5.36
C ALA A 317 -31.81 27.71 6.56
N ILE A 318 -31.26 27.96 7.75
CA ILE A 318 -31.68 27.28 8.98
C ILE A 318 -33.14 27.64 9.33
N ILE A 319 -33.51 28.92 9.21
CA ILE A 319 -34.89 29.38 9.46
C ILE A 319 -35.89 28.71 8.51
N ASN A 320 -35.49 28.52 7.24
CA ASN A 320 -36.31 27.86 6.24
C ASN A 320 -36.37 26.32 6.39
N GLY A 321 -35.69 25.73 7.38
CA GLY A 321 -35.73 24.30 7.68
C GLY A 321 -34.63 23.46 7.02
N TYR A 322 -33.60 24.08 6.42
CA TYR A 322 -32.46 23.35 5.88
C TYR A 322 -31.46 22.96 6.97
N THR A 323 -30.88 21.78 6.83
CA THR A 323 -29.71 21.36 7.60
C THR A 323 -28.47 21.93 6.93
N VAL A 324 -27.77 22.85 7.60
CA VAL A 324 -26.58 23.51 7.08
C VAL A 324 -25.32 22.95 7.74
N VAL A 325 -24.37 22.47 6.93
CA VAL A 325 -23.11 21.88 7.38
C VAL A 325 -21.91 22.58 6.72
N ASP A 326 -20.80 22.65 7.45
CA ASP A 326 -19.55 23.24 6.97
C ASP A 326 -18.71 22.23 6.15
N PRO A 327 -17.79 22.71 5.29
CA PRO A 327 -16.96 21.88 4.41
C PRO A 327 -16.23 20.72 5.11
N ALA A 328 -15.66 20.97 6.28
CA ALA A 328 -14.91 19.96 7.02
C ALA A 328 -15.84 18.86 7.58
N THR A 329 -17.08 19.21 7.93
CA THR A 329 -18.12 18.21 8.29
C THR A 329 -18.47 17.34 7.10
N VAL A 330 -18.66 17.90 5.91
CA VAL A 330 -18.99 17.13 4.70
C VAL A 330 -17.92 16.07 4.43
N ILE A 331 -16.64 16.46 4.43
CA ILE A 331 -15.52 15.52 4.23
C ILE A 331 -15.53 14.44 5.32
N SER A 332 -15.68 14.82 6.58
CA SER A 332 -15.66 13.86 7.70
C SER A 332 -16.85 12.89 7.69
N THR A 333 -18.04 13.33 7.27
CA THR A 333 -19.24 12.49 7.16
C THR A 333 -19.09 11.50 6.02
N HIS A 334 -18.67 11.95 4.84
CA HIS A 334 -18.40 11.06 3.71
C HIS A 334 -17.35 10.01 4.04
N MET A 335 -16.25 10.44 4.67
CA MET A 335 -15.22 9.54 5.13
C MET A 335 -15.74 8.52 6.15
N SER A 336 -16.59 8.96 7.09
CA SER A 336 -17.20 8.06 8.07
C SER A 336 -18.05 6.97 7.40
N GLU A 337 -18.84 7.32 6.38
CA GLU A 337 -19.66 6.33 5.67
C GLU A 337 -18.81 5.37 4.83
N LEU A 338 -17.76 5.87 4.16
CA LEU A 338 -16.80 5.02 3.46
C LEU A 338 -16.07 4.05 4.38
N ILE A 339 -15.70 4.49 5.58
CA ILE A 339 -15.07 3.63 6.60
C ILE A 339 -16.04 2.55 7.07
N LYS A 340 -17.32 2.90 7.31
CA LYS A 340 -18.34 1.91 7.70
C LYS A 340 -18.55 0.88 6.59
N LYS A 341 -18.65 1.33 5.33
CA LYS A 341 -18.82 0.46 4.16
C LYS A 341 -17.64 -0.49 3.96
N ASN A 342 -16.42 -0.02 4.23
CA ASN A 342 -15.18 -0.81 4.05
C ASN A 342 -14.60 -1.29 5.39
N ALA A 343 -15.41 -1.44 6.44
CA ALA A 343 -14.95 -1.78 7.78
C ALA A 343 -14.24 -3.15 7.82
N GLU A 344 -14.70 -4.09 6.99
CA GLU A 344 -14.08 -5.41 6.84
C GLU A 344 -12.61 -5.34 6.43
N ASP A 345 -12.23 -4.36 5.61
CA ASP A 345 -10.88 -4.25 5.05
C ASP A 345 -9.90 -3.55 5.98
N LEU A 346 -10.44 -2.72 6.87
CA LEU A 346 -9.70 -2.02 7.92
C LEU A 346 -9.34 -2.96 9.08
N LEU A 347 -10.08 -4.05 9.27
CA LEU A 347 -9.82 -5.02 10.32
C LEU A 347 -8.72 -6.01 9.91
N THR A 348 -7.45 -5.68 10.13
CA THR A 348 -6.34 -6.62 9.89
C THR A 348 -6.11 -7.54 11.09
N ARG A 349 -5.21 -8.53 10.94
CA ARG A 349 -4.81 -9.41 12.05
C ARG A 349 -4.18 -8.62 13.20
N GLN A 350 -3.50 -7.52 12.89
CA GLN A 350 -2.86 -6.67 13.90
C GLN A 350 -3.90 -5.94 14.76
N GLU A 351 -4.96 -5.41 14.16
CA GLU A 351 -6.06 -4.77 14.91
C GLU A 351 -6.79 -5.80 15.78
N VAL A 352 -7.03 -7.01 15.27
CA VAL A 352 -7.64 -8.09 16.06
C VAL A 352 -6.75 -8.48 17.24
N GLN A 353 -5.44 -8.61 17.03
CA GLN A 353 -4.49 -8.88 18.12
C GLN A 353 -4.53 -7.77 19.17
N THR A 354 -4.50 -6.50 18.73
CA THR A 354 -4.56 -5.33 19.62
C THR A 354 -5.86 -5.31 20.43
N LEU A 355 -6.99 -5.68 19.80
CA LEU A 355 -8.29 -5.77 20.46
C LEU A 355 -8.31 -6.88 21.52
N ILE A 356 -7.78 -8.07 21.18
CA ILE A 356 -7.65 -9.21 22.10
C ILE A 356 -6.75 -8.85 23.28
N ASP A 357 -5.60 -8.21 23.05
CA ASP A 357 -4.67 -7.82 24.11
C ASP A 357 -5.30 -6.81 25.09
N LYS A 358 -6.12 -5.89 24.57
CA LYS A 358 -6.87 -4.95 25.39
C LYS A 358 -7.88 -5.68 26.29
N ILE A 359 -8.64 -6.61 25.74
CA ILE A 359 -9.63 -7.41 26.49
C ILE A 359 -8.94 -8.33 27.50
N LYS A 360 -7.77 -8.89 27.16
CA LYS A 360 -6.98 -9.76 28.04
C LYS A 360 -6.60 -9.08 29.36
N THR A 361 -6.52 -7.75 29.37
CA THR A 361 -6.23 -6.98 30.58
C THR A 361 -7.32 -7.16 31.65
N ASP A 362 -8.58 -7.22 31.24
CA ASP A 362 -9.73 -7.31 32.14
C ASP A 362 -10.29 -8.74 32.23
N PHE A 363 -10.25 -9.50 31.12
CA PHE A 363 -10.81 -10.84 30.99
C PHE A 363 -9.77 -11.84 30.44
N PRO A 364 -8.70 -12.17 31.17
CA PRO A 364 -7.65 -13.07 30.67
C PRO A 364 -8.14 -14.51 30.46
N VAL A 365 -9.08 -14.99 31.27
CA VAL A 365 -9.58 -16.38 31.24
C VAL A 365 -10.24 -16.71 29.90
N ILE A 366 -11.16 -15.85 29.42
CA ILE A 366 -11.84 -16.07 28.16
C ILE A 366 -10.87 -16.04 26.97
N ILE A 367 -9.87 -15.15 27.01
CA ILE A 367 -8.86 -15.09 25.94
C ILE A 367 -8.05 -16.39 25.88
N ASP A 368 -7.63 -16.90 27.03
CA ASP A 368 -6.88 -18.15 27.09
C ASP A 368 -7.73 -19.36 26.64
N ASP A 369 -9.04 -19.36 26.91
CA ASP A 369 -9.96 -20.40 26.43
C ASP A 369 -10.20 -20.32 24.91
N VAL A 370 -10.50 -19.13 24.38
CA VAL A 370 -10.66 -18.91 22.94
C VAL A 370 -9.39 -19.30 22.18
N GLN A 371 -8.21 -18.97 22.69
CA GLN A 371 -6.93 -19.28 22.02
C GLN A 371 -6.65 -20.78 21.90
N LYS A 372 -7.28 -21.64 22.72
CA LYS A 372 -7.17 -23.11 22.59
C LYS A 372 -7.90 -23.64 21.37
N VAL A 373 -8.99 -22.97 20.97
CA VAL A 373 -9.90 -23.47 19.94
C VAL A 373 -9.88 -22.64 18.67
N ALA A 374 -9.57 -21.34 18.73
CA ALA A 374 -9.59 -20.43 17.61
C ALA A 374 -8.27 -19.68 17.46
N ASN A 375 -7.69 -19.73 16.25
CA ASN A 375 -6.57 -18.86 15.93
C ASN A 375 -7.05 -17.44 15.57
N ILE A 376 -6.13 -16.47 15.60
CA ILE A 376 -6.42 -15.06 15.28
C ILE A 376 -7.08 -14.93 13.89
N GLY A 377 -6.69 -15.77 12.93
CA GLY A 377 -7.27 -15.75 11.58
C GLY A 377 -8.74 -16.17 11.53
N LEU A 378 -9.16 -17.12 12.37
CA LEU A 378 -10.56 -17.52 12.50
C LEU A 378 -11.37 -16.39 13.14
N ILE A 379 -10.88 -15.84 14.26
CA ILE A 379 -11.51 -14.71 14.95
C ILE A 379 -11.68 -13.54 13.98
N GLN A 380 -10.62 -13.15 13.27
CA GLN A 380 -10.67 -12.06 12.29
C GLN A 380 -11.74 -12.29 11.22
N ARG A 381 -11.86 -13.50 10.66
CA ARG A 381 -12.87 -13.78 9.63
C ARG A 381 -14.30 -13.67 10.16
N VAL A 382 -14.55 -14.12 11.39
CA VAL A 382 -15.86 -13.96 12.05
C VAL A 382 -16.16 -12.48 12.29
N LEU A 383 -15.20 -11.72 12.84
CA LEU A 383 -15.37 -10.29 13.07
C LEU A 383 -15.58 -9.51 11.76
N LYS A 384 -14.90 -9.89 10.67
CA LYS A 384 -15.12 -9.33 9.34
C LYS A 384 -16.54 -9.61 8.84
N ALA A 385 -17.04 -10.83 8.98
CA ALA A 385 -18.41 -11.18 8.57
C ALA A 385 -19.47 -10.36 9.34
N LEU A 386 -19.24 -10.09 10.63
CA LEU A 386 -20.10 -9.20 11.41
C LEU A 386 -20.05 -7.75 10.89
N LEU A 387 -18.85 -7.21 10.67
CA LEU A 387 -18.67 -5.83 10.20
C LEU A 387 -19.18 -5.62 8.77
N HIS A 388 -19.10 -6.64 7.92
CA HIS A 388 -19.62 -6.64 6.55
C HIS A 388 -21.12 -6.31 6.55
N GLU A 389 -21.88 -6.89 7.49
CA GLU A 389 -23.29 -6.58 7.71
C GLU A 389 -23.54 -5.43 8.71
N LYS A 390 -22.51 -4.59 8.93
CA LYS A 390 -22.55 -3.42 9.82
C LYS A 390 -22.86 -3.75 11.29
N ILE A 391 -22.64 -4.99 11.74
CA ILE A 391 -22.88 -5.42 13.12
C ILE A 391 -21.71 -4.96 14.02
N PRO A 392 -21.99 -4.17 15.09
CA PRO A 392 -20.97 -3.69 16.00
C PRO A 392 -20.27 -4.80 16.79
N LEU A 393 -18.96 -4.64 16.95
CA LEU A 393 -18.09 -5.49 17.76
C LEU A 393 -17.93 -4.95 19.20
N LYS A 394 -18.87 -4.12 19.67
CA LYS A 394 -18.77 -3.46 20.98
C LYS A 394 -18.85 -4.44 22.16
N ASP A 395 -19.60 -5.53 22.02
CA ASP A 395 -19.67 -6.60 23.01
C ASP A 395 -18.75 -7.76 22.61
N MET A 396 -17.44 -7.50 22.70
CA MET A 396 -16.44 -8.52 22.39
C MET A 396 -16.47 -9.71 23.34
N LEU A 397 -16.99 -9.55 24.56
CA LEU A 397 -17.06 -10.65 25.52
C LEU A 397 -18.03 -11.72 25.01
N THR A 398 -19.27 -11.34 24.71
CA THR A 398 -20.28 -12.25 24.14
C THR A 398 -19.80 -12.86 22.81
N ILE A 399 -19.14 -12.07 21.97
CA ILE A 399 -18.58 -12.55 20.70
C ILE A 399 -17.54 -13.64 20.94
N LEU A 400 -16.58 -13.40 21.83
CA LEU A 400 -15.49 -14.32 22.09
C LEU A 400 -15.95 -15.60 22.82
N GLU A 401 -16.86 -15.48 23.79
CA GLU A 401 -17.51 -16.64 24.43
C GLU A 401 -18.22 -17.52 23.41
N THR A 402 -19.02 -16.91 22.53
CA THR A 402 -19.73 -17.65 21.50
C THR A 402 -18.77 -18.30 20.49
N ILE A 403 -17.68 -17.62 20.13
CA ILE A 403 -16.63 -18.22 19.29
C ILE A 403 -15.98 -19.40 20.01
N ALA A 404 -15.66 -19.30 21.31
CA ALA A 404 -15.06 -20.39 22.06
C ALA A 404 -15.95 -21.65 22.05
N ASP A 405 -17.22 -21.48 22.41
CA ASP A 405 -18.19 -22.57 22.53
C ASP A 405 -18.43 -23.27 21.18
N ILE A 406 -18.66 -22.50 20.11
CA ILE A 406 -19.01 -23.06 18.81
C ILE A 406 -17.76 -23.57 18.06
N ALA A 407 -16.60 -22.93 18.26
CA ALA A 407 -15.38 -23.34 17.59
C ALA A 407 -14.88 -24.72 18.04
N GLU A 408 -15.27 -25.23 19.21
CA GLU A 408 -14.98 -26.61 19.62
C GLU A 408 -15.53 -27.64 18.63
N TYR A 409 -16.69 -27.35 18.04
CA TYR A 409 -17.41 -28.28 17.16
C TYR A 409 -17.19 -28.01 15.68
N THR A 410 -17.04 -26.74 15.27
CA THR A 410 -16.86 -26.37 13.85
C THR A 410 -15.87 -25.24 13.66
N LYS A 411 -15.18 -25.20 12.51
CA LYS A 411 -14.36 -24.06 12.09
C LYS A 411 -15.00 -23.25 10.94
N ASN A 412 -16.26 -23.55 10.62
CA ASN A 412 -17.01 -22.82 9.61
C ASN A 412 -17.31 -21.40 10.12
N VAL A 413 -16.70 -20.41 9.48
CA VAL A 413 -16.83 -18.98 9.85
C VAL A 413 -18.29 -18.55 9.80
N ASP A 414 -19.01 -19.00 8.78
CA ASP A 414 -20.36 -18.51 8.51
C ASP A 414 -21.33 -18.99 9.59
N LEU A 415 -21.23 -20.26 9.98
CA LEU A 415 -22.03 -20.81 11.07
C LEU A 415 -21.70 -20.13 12.40
N ILE A 416 -20.43 -19.89 12.69
CA ILE A 416 -20.01 -19.18 13.91
C ILE A 416 -20.56 -17.75 13.90
N ALA A 417 -20.50 -17.05 12.76
CA ALA A 417 -21.02 -15.69 12.62
C ALA A 417 -22.54 -15.64 12.89
N GLU A 418 -23.33 -16.56 12.35
CA GLU A 418 -24.78 -16.64 12.65
C GLU A 418 -25.06 -16.86 14.14
N GLN A 419 -24.30 -17.73 14.81
CA GLN A 419 -24.45 -17.96 16.25
C GLN A 419 -24.08 -16.71 17.06
N VAL A 420 -23.00 -16.03 16.69
CA VAL A 420 -22.60 -14.76 17.32
C VAL A 420 -23.70 -13.71 17.13
N ARG A 421 -24.27 -13.57 15.93
CA ARG A 421 -25.37 -12.64 15.66
C ARG A 421 -26.58 -12.93 16.54
N ALA A 422 -26.98 -14.20 16.66
CA ALA A 422 -28.08 -14.60 17.55
C ALA A 422 -27.83 -14.22 19.02
N LYS A 423 -26.57 -14.34 19.50
CA LYS A 423 -26.18 -13.93 20.86
C LYS A 423 -26.10 -12.42 21.04
N LEU A 424 -25.94 -11.66 19.96
CA LEU A 424 -25.95 -10.20 19.94
C LEU A 424 -27.35 -9.59 19.71
N SER A 425 -28.43 -10.37 19.90
CA SER A 425 -29.80 -9.95 19.57
C SER A 425 -30.20 -8.60 20.18
N ARG A 426 -29.78 -8.30 21.42
CA ARG A 426 -30.00 -7.01 22.09
C ARG A 426 -29.40 -5.83 21.32
N ILE A 427 -28.16 -5.99 20.86
CA ILE A 427 -27.43 -4.96 20.12
C ILE A 427 -28.07 -4.75 18.76
N ILE A 428 -28.35 -5.84 18.05
CA ILE A 428 -28.95 -5.81 16.71
C ILE A 428 -30.34 -5.16 16.76
N THR A 429 -31.18 -5.58 17.71
CA THR A 429 -32.51 -5.00 17.94
C THR A 429 -32.44 -3.50 18.16
N GLN A 430 -31.52 -3.03 19.02
CA GLN A 430 -31.39 -1.61 19.33
C GLN A 430 -30.94 -0.77 18.12
N MET A 431 -30.17 -1.34 17.19
CA MET A 431 -29.72 -0.62 16.00
C MET A 431 -30.86 -0.29 15.04
N TYR A 432 -31.88 -1.14 15.00
CA TYR A 432 -32.96 -1.06 14.03
C TYR A 432 -34.32 -0.68 14.64
N ALA A 433 -34.37 -0.48 15.96
CA ALA A 433 -35.52 0.07 16.62
C ALA A 433 -35.63 1.58 16.34
N GLY A 434 -36.85 2.06 16.03
CA GLY A 434 -37.11 3.48 15.90
C GLY A 434 -36.95 4.24 17.22
N GLU A 435 -37.11 5.57 17.19
CA GLU A 435 -37.06 6.41 18.41
C GLU A 435 -38.11 6.00 19.45
N ASP A 436 -39.23 5.44 18.99
CA ASP A 436 -40.31 4.88 19.79
C ASP A 436 -40.02 3.47 20.33
N LYS A 437 -38.83 2.92 20.06
CA LYS A 437 -38.38 1.56 20.39
C LYS A 437 -39.18 0.46 19.69
N VAL A 438 -39.86 0.78 18.58
CA VAL A 438 -40.58 -0.20 17.76
C VAL A 438 -39.76 -0.53 16.52
N ILE A 439 -39.56 -1.83 16.25
CA ILE A 439 -38.96 -2.29 15.00
C ILE A 439 -40.05 -2.40 13.95
N ARG A 440 -39.92 -1.64 12.86
CA ARG A 440 -40.81 -1.72 11.70
C ARG A 440 -40.17 -2.60 10.65
N LEU A 441 -40.87 -3.67 10.27
CA LEU A 441 -40.28 -4.73 9.46
C LEU A 441 -41.22 -5.25 8.38
N LEU A 442 -40.63 -5.88 7.37
CA LEU A 442 -41.29 -6.73 6.38
C LEU A 442 -41.04 -8.21 6.71
N THR A 443 -41.98 -9.06 6.34
CA THR A 443 -41.80 -10.52 6.37
C THR A 443 -42.08 -11.10 4.99
N PHE A 444 -41.74 -12.36 4.77
CA PHE A 444 -42.29 -13.12 3.64
C PHE A 444 -43.66 -13.69 4.00
N ASP A 445 -44.46 -14.01 3.00
CA ASP A 445 -45.64 -14.84 3.22
C ASP A 445 -45.24 -16.31 3.41
N THR A 446 -46.13 -17.10 4.00
CA THR A 446 -45.83 -18.49 4.36
C THR A 446 -45.47 -19.33 3.13
N ALA A 447 -46.07 -19.07 1.98
CA ALA A 447 -45.80 -19.83 0.75
C ALA A 447 -44.39 -19.54 0.20
N SER A 448 -43.99 -18.27 0.19
CA SER A 448 -42.66 -17.83 -0.27
C SER A 448 -41.57 -18.30 0.68
N GLU A 449 -41.81 -18.23 1.98
CA GLU A 449 -40.87 -18.73 2.99
C GLU A 449 -40.67 -20.24 2.88
N GLN A 450 -41.76 -21.01 2.74
CA GLN A 450 -41.67 -22.46 2.57
C GLN A 450 -40.94 -22.84 1.27
N LEU A 451 -41.21 -22.15 0.16
CA LEU A 451 -40.48 -22.32 -1.10
C LEU A 451 -38.97 -22.11 -0.90
N MET A 452 -38.58 -21.01 -0.23
CA MET A 452 -37.16 -20.72 0.02
C MET A 452 -36.52 -21.74 0.96
N LEU A 453 -37.23 -22.22 1.98
CA LEU A 453 -36.75 -23.27 2.89
C LEU A 453 -36.50 -24.60 2.15
N GLU A 454 -37.40 -25.01 1.26
CA GLU A 454 -37.23 -26.22 0.43
C GLU A 454 -36.02 -26.12 -0.52
N LYS A 455 -35.70 -24.89 -0.94
CA LYS A 455 -34.54 -24.57 -1.80
C LYS A 455 -33.26 -24.29 -1.01
N SER A 456 -33.33 -24.23 0.32
CA SER A 456 -32.17 -24.09 1.21
C SER A 456 -31.57 -25.47 1.46
N GLN A 457 -30.46 -25.77 0.77
CA GLN A 457 -29.80 -27.06 0.86
C GLN A 457 -28.48 -26.93 1.62
N GLU A 458 -28.21 -27.93 2.46
CA GLU A 458 -26.96 -28.02 3.21
C GLU A 458 -25.94 -28.84 2.41
N GLN A 459 -24.81 -28.21 2.06
CA GLN A 459 -23.71 -28.83 1.34
C GLN A 459 -22.41 -28.52 2.08
N ASP A 460 -21.62 -29.55 2.40
CA ASP A 460 -20.33 -29.42 3.10
C ASP A 460 -20.40 -28.59 4.40
N GLY A 461 -21.52 -28.71 5.14
CA GLY A 461 -21.76 -27.97 6.39
C GLY A 461 -22.06 -26.48 6.20
N THR A 462 -22.38 -26.05 4.97
CA THR A 462 -22.82 -24.70 4.63
C THR A 462 -24.19 -24.77 3.98
N ARG A 463 -25.14 -23.95 4.44
CA ARG A 463 -26.47 -23.85 3.81
C ARG A 463 -26.47 -22.78 2.75
N ASN A 464 -26.82 -23.18 1.53
CA ASN A 464 -26.91 -22.28 0.38
C ASN A 464 -28.35 -22.26 -0.14
N LEU A 465 -28.85 -21.05 -0.39
CA LEU A 465 -30.17 -20.85 -0.97
C LEU A 465 -30.07 -20.99 -2.50
N MET A 466 -30.60 -22.09 -3.04
CA MET A 466 -30.52 -22.43 -4.46
C MET A 466 -31.78 -22.01 -5.22
N LEU A 467 -31.86 -20.72 -5.54
CA LEU A 467 -32.92 -20.17 -6.39
C LEU A 467 -32.48 -20.14 -7.86
N ASN A 468 -33.42 -20.39 -8.77
CA ASN A 468 -33.22 -20.19 -10.20
C ASN A 468 -33.29 -18.69 -10.57
N VAL A 469 -32.89 -18.33 -11.78
CA VAL A 469 -32.84 -16.92 -12.22
C VAL A 469 -34.22 -16.24 -12.18
N GLY A 470 -35.28 -16.96 -12.53
CA GLY A 470 -36.66 -16.43 -12.46
C GLY A 470 -37.10 -16.15 -11.02
N GLU A 471 -36.84 -17.09 -10.11
CA GLU A 471 -37.12 -16.97 -8.67
C GLU A 471 -36.34 -15.80 -8.04
N ILE A 472 -35.05 -15.65 -8.38
CA ILE A 472 -34.22 -14.52 -7.92
C ILE A 472 -34.79 -13.18 -8.39
N ASN A 473 -35.16 -13.07 -9.68
CA ASN A 473 -35.74 -11.85 -10.21
C ASN A 473 -37.09 -11.52 -9.55
N ALA A 474 -37.94 -12.51 -9.32
CA ALA A 474 -39.21 -12.33 -8.63
C ALA A 474 -39.01 -11.84 -7.19
N LEU A 475 -38.08 -12.46 -6.45
CA LEU A 475 -37.69 -12.05 -5.09
C LEU A 475 -37.24 -10.58 -5.05
N ILE A 476 -36.35 -10.17 -5.96
CA ILE A 476 -35.81 -8.81 -5.99
C ILE A 476 -36.90 -7.79 -6.35
N GLN A 477 -37.73 -8.08 -7.36
CA GLN A 477 -38.79 -7.17 -7.78
C GLN A 477 -39.84 -6.98 -6.68
N ALA A 478 -40.28 -8.08 -6.05
CA ALA A 478 -41.25 -8.02 -4.96
C ALA A 478 -40.70 -7.26 -3.75
N THR A 479 -39.45 -7.53 -3.38
CA THR A 479 -38.79 -6.85 -2.26
C THR A 479 -38.56 -5.37 -2.54
N SER A 480 -38.05 -5.01 -3.73
CA SER A 480 -37.80 -3.63 -4.14
C SER A 480 -39.06 -2.78 -4.15
N THR A 481 -40.17 -3.33 -4.65
CA THR A 481 -41.48 -2.66 -4.65
C THR A 481 -41.93 -2.35 -3.22
N LYS A 482 -41.86 -3.33 -2.31
CA LYS A 482 -42.27 -3.16 -0.91
C LYS A 482 -41.32 -2.26 -0.11
N ALA A 483 -40.02 -2.34 -0.39
CA ALA A 483 -39.03 -1.43 0.20
C ALA A 483 -39.30 0.02 -0.22
N ALA A 484 -39.59 0.28 -1.50
CA ALA A 484 -39.93 1.60 -1.99
C ALA A 484 -41.21 2.17 -1.34
N GLU A 485 -42.25 1.34 -1.14
CA GLU A 485 -43.46 1.72 -0.41
C GLU A 485 -43.17 2.16 1.05
N LEU A 486 -42.23 1.49 1.72
CA LEU A 486 -41.82 1.83 3.08
C LEU A 486 -40.99 3.11 3.16
N LEU A 487 -40.05 3.29 2.23
CA LEU A 487 -39.23 4.50 2.15
C LEU A 487 -40.11 5.74 1.90
N GLN A 488 -41.17 5.62 1.08
CA GLN A 488 -42.15 6.69 0.88
C GLN A 488 -42.93 7.05 2.16
N LYS A 489 -43.07 6.10 3.09
CA LYS A 489 -43.68 6.33 4.41
C LYS A 489 -42.67 6.87 5.44
N GLY A 490 -41.43 7.14 5.04
CA GLY A 490 -40.37 7.64 5.92
C GLY A 490 -39.75 6.56 6.82
N VAL A 491 -39.98 5.28 6.55
CA VAL A 491 -39.38 4.17 7.32
C VAL A 491 -38.05 3.80 6.69
N SER A 492 -36.95 4.18 7.34
CA SER A 492 -35.58 3.84 6.94
C SER A 492 -34.73 3.54 8.18
N PRO A 493 -33.88 2.49 8.18
CA PRO A 493 -33.67 1.53 7.09
C PRO A 493 -34.83 0.54 6.94
N VAL A 494 -34.95 -0.09 5.76
CA VAL A 494 -35.93 -1.17 5.53
C VAL A 494 -35.40 -2.48 6.10
N VAL A 495 -36.09 -3.02 7.10
CA VAL A 495 -35.73 -4.27 7.77
C VAL A 495 -36.64 -5.40 7.32
N ILE A 496 -36.06 -6.55 6.97
CA ILE A 496 -36.77 -7.77 6.60
C ILE A 496 -36.40 -8.85 7.61
N ILE A 497 -37.39 -9.52 8.19
CA ILE A 497 -37.16 -10.65 9.10
C ILE A 497 -37.49 -11.97 8.41
N VAL A 498 -36.59 -12.93 8.59
CA VAL A 498 -36.67 -14.26 7.98
C VAL A 498 -36.25 -15.37 8.95
N ASP A 499 -36.51 -16.62 8.57
CA ASP A 499 -35.98 -17.80 9.26
C ASP A 499 -34.43 -17.79 9.31
N PRO A 500 -33.80 -18.22 10.43
CA PRO A 500 -32.35 -18.33 10.54
C PRO A 500 -31.66 -19.09 9.39
N GLN A 501 -32.32 -20.09 8.80
CA GLN A 501 -31.77 -20.88 7.69
C GLN A 501 -31.72 -20.12 6.36
N LEU A 502 -32.44 -19.00 6.23
CA LEU A 502 -32.55 -18.21 5.00
C LEU A 502 -31.76 -16.90 5.07
N ARG A 503 -31.55 -16.35 6.28
CA ARG A 503 -31.01 -15.01 6.52
C ARG A 503 -29.80 -14.66 5.66
N ARG A 504 -28.74 -15.46 5.75
CA ARG A 504 -27.50 -15.23 4.98
C ARG A 504 -27.73 -15.30 3.47
N GLY A 505 -28.39 -16.36 2.99
CA GLY A 505 -28.61 -16.54 1.56
C GLY A 505 -29.43 -15.41 0.94
N ILE A 506 -30.43 -14.90 1.66
CA ILE A 506 -31.21 -13.74 1.25
C ILE A 506 -30.36 -12.45 1.29
N ALA A 507 -29.57 -12.25 2.35
CA ALA A 507 -28.68 -11.08 2.47
C ALA A 507 -27.67 -11.00 1.31
N GLU A 508 -27.00 -12.12 0.97
CA GLU A 508 -26.04 -12.20 -0.14
C GLU A 508 -26.69 -11.94 -1.50
N ILE A 509 -27.94 -12.39 -1.70
CA ILE A 509 -28.70 -12.08 -2.91
C ILE A 509 -28.99 -10.58 -2.96
N PHE A 510 -29.52 -9.98 -1.91
CA PHE A 510 -29.84 -8.55 -1.91
C PHE A 510 -28.62 -7.66 -2.09
N GLU A 511 -27.51 -8.00 -1.45
CA GLU A 511 -26.24 -7.29 -1.63
C GLU A 511 -25.74 -7.35 -3.08
N ARG A 512 -25.77 -8.52 -3.71
CA ARG A 512 -25.33 -8.70 -5.11
C ARG A 512 -26.11 -7.82 -6.09
N PHE A 513 -27.38 -7.55 -5.80
CA PHE A 513 -28.22 -6.67 -6.61
C PHE A 513 -28.29 -5.23 -6.08
N SER A 514 -27.44 -4.87 -5.11
CA SER A 514 -27.33 -3.53 -4.53
C SER A 514 -28.65 -3.00 -3.96
N LEU A 515 -29.44 -3.88 -3.36
CA LEU A 515 -30.68 -3.51 -2.69
C LEU A 515 -30.37 -3.07 -1.25
N ASP A 516 -30.64 -1.81 -0.91
CA ASP A 516 -30.36 -1.26 0.43
C ASP A 516 -31.43 -1.69 1.44
N VAL A 517 -31.36 -2.96 1.85
CA VAL A 517 -32.24 -3.58 2.84
C VAL A 517 -31.43 -4.32 3.89
N VAL A 518 -31.93 -4.34 5.12
CA VAL A 518 -31.32 -5.07 6.24
C VAL A 518 -32.07 -6.38 6.42
N VAL A 519 -31.36 -7.50 6.38
CA VAL A 519 -31.94 -8.83 6.59
C VAL A 519 -31.57 -9.34 7.98
N LEU A 520 -32.58 -9.54 8.82
CA LEU A 520 -32.42 -10.07 10.18
C LEU A 520 -33.09 -11.44 10.31
N SER A 521 -32.54 -12.25 11.21
CA SER A 521 -33.15 -13.51 11.61
C SER A 521 -34.09 -13.32 12.80
N HIS A 522 -35.12 -14.16 12.93
CA HIS A 522 -35.91 -14.22 14.18
C HIS A 522 -35.05 -14.43 15.43
N ALA A 523 -33.91 -15.12 15.31
CA ALA A 523 -32.99 -15.36 16.42
C ALA A 523 -32.19 -14.10 16.84
N GLU A 524 -32.20 -13.05 16.03
CA GLU A 524 -31.44 -11.81 16.24
C GLU A 524 -32.28 -10.71 16.89
N ILE A 525 -33.56 -10.98 17.14
CA ILE A 525 -34.47 -10.04 17.79
C ILE A 525 -34.57 -10.37 19.27
N ASP A 526 -34.41 -9.36 20.12
CA ASP A 526 -34.63 -9.48 21.56
C ASP A 526 -36.09 -9.86 21.81
N SER A 527 -36.31 -10.89 22.63
CA SER A 527 -37.66 -11.35 22.98
C SER A 527 -38.51 -10.30 23.70
N SER A 528 -37.89 -9.26 24.26
CA SER A 528 -38.57 -8.12 24.88
C SER A 528 -38.90 -6.97 23.92
N ALA A 529 -38.48 -7.05 22.66
CA ALA A 529 -38.69 -6.00 21.68
C ALA A 529 -40.14 -5.95 21.17
N THR A 530 -40.63 -4.73 20.93
CA THR A 530 -41.89 -4.50 20.23
C THR A 530 -41.64 -4.33 18.74
N PHE A 531 -42.45 -4.99 17.91
CA PHE A 531 -42.33 -4.89 16.46
C PHE A 531 -43.69 -4.65 15.79
N GLU A 532 -43.64 -3.99 14.64
CA GLU A 532 -44.78 -3.68 13.78
C GLU A 532 -44.51 -4.25 12.39
N VAL A 533 -45.36 -5.17 11.93
CA VAL A 533 -45.26 -5.76 10.59
C VAL A 533 -45.92 -4.81 9.60
N MET A 534 -45.12 -4.21 8.73
CA MET A 534 -45.56 -3.19 7.79
C MET A 534 -46.08 -3.76 6.48
N GLY A 535 -45.80 -5.03 6.20
CA GLY A 535 -46.22 -5.72 4.98
C GLY A 535 -45.57 -7.09 4.86
N SER A 536 -46.06 -7.85 3.88
CA SER A 536 -45.55 -9.16 3.51
C SER A 536 -45.12 -9.17 2.04
N ILE A 537 -44.00 -9.83 1.77
CA ILE A 537 -43.42 -10.02 0.43
C ILE A 537 -43.86 -11.39 -0.09
N SER A 538 -44.50 -11.39 -1.25
CA SER A 538 -44.97 -12.59 -1.93
C SER A 538 -44.17 -12.81 -3.22
N ILE A 539 -43.59 -14.00 -3.37
CA ILE A 539 -42.88 -14.43 -4.57
C ILE A 539 -43.83 -15.37 -5.31
N GLU A 540 -44.44 -14.89 -6.39
CA GLU A 540 -45.19 -15.79 -7.27
C GLU A 540 -44.17 -16.72 -7.95
N GLY A 541 -44.28 -18.02 -7.67
CA GLY A 541 -43.44 -19.03 -8.32
C GLY A 541 -43.58 -18.90 -9.83
N GLY A 542 -42.52 -18.43 -10.49
CA GLY A 542 -42.48 -18.36 -11.94
C GLY A 542 -42.65 -19.77 -12.50
N ASN A 543 -43.77 -20.01 -13.20
CA ASN A 543 -43.97 -21.23 -13.98
C ASN A 543 -42.95 -21.33 -15.12
#